data_AF-F0JC08-F1
#
_entry.id   AF-F0JC08-F1
#
_cell.length_a   1.000
_cell.length_b   1.000
_cell.length_c   1.000
_cell.angle_alpha   90.00
_cell.angle_beta   90.00
_cell.angle_gamma   90.00
#
_symmetry.space_group_name_H-M   'P 1'
#
loop_
_entity.id
_entity.type
_entity.pdbx_description
1 polymer ?
#
loop_
_entity_poly.entity_id
_entity_poly.type
_entity_poly.pdbx_seq_one_letter_code
_entity_poly.pdbx_strand_id
1 'polypeptide(L)'
;MMTDKNEKQKNWRMTLPEEWTVRQTGEDGTETEIPLRDHPALAKYATKDEAVKALVHAQRMLGKTPEGYVRLPGDQDSPEDQAAFYAALGRPEKPDGYGLPDMDLPDGFELREDLIGGLREKSFELGLTPRQVVGLYEWFLPLVLDTHHDMTAKAARLRETELDSLRSVHRGDTPSLLDSALRAAEAVGGRELLAALDDTGAGNRAAVISAFARIAPLVLESGLRGSARGWGEDLTIERLREMMQDPRYKDPTQREDSFVKKVNQGFELLYPGDYVPGSRI
;
A
#
# COMPACT_ATOMS: atom_id res chain seq x y z
N MET A 1 -30.55 72.55 40.57
CA MET A 1 -30.33 71.15 41.02
C MET A 1 -31.44 70.17 40.62
N MET A 2 -32.64 70.60 40.17
CA MET A 2 -33.72 69.68 39.79
C MET A 2 -33.67 69.16 38.33
N THR A 3 -32.91 69.82 37.45
CA THR A 3 -32.77 69.46 36.03
C THR A 3 -31.78 68.30 35.78
N ASP A 4 -30.68 68.26 36.54
CA ASP A 4 -29.59 67.28 36.38
C ASP A 4 -29.99 65.84 36.75
N LYS A 5 -30.88 65.67 37.76
CA LYS A 5 -31.45 64.35 38.10
C LYS A 5 -32.33 63.76 36.98
N ASN A 6 -33.01 64.61 36.22
CA ASN A 6 -33.98 64.20 35.20
C ASN A 6 -33.27 63.76 33.89
N GLU A 7 -32.11 64.33 33.58
CA GLU A 7 -31.26 63.90 32.46
C GLU A 7 -30.52 62.60 32.75
N LYS A 8 -30.01 62.40 33.97
CA LYS A 8 -29.38 61.13 34.39
C LYS A 8 -30.35 59.95 34.39
N GLN A 9 -31.65 60.20 34.59
CA GLN A 9 -32.69 59.18 34.46
C GLN A 9 -32.94 58.78 32.99
N LYS A 10 -32.65 59.66 32.03
CA LYS A 10 -32.87 59.42 30.59
C LYS A 10 -31.74 58.64 29.93
N ASN A 11 -30.51 58.77 30.44
CA ASN A 11 -29.37 57.94 30.04
C ASN A 11 -28.89 57.10 31.22
N TRP A 12 -29.50 55.91 31.37
CA TRP A 12 -29.27 55.01 32.50
C TRP A 12 -27.78 54.67 32.72
N ARG A 13 -26.94 54.74 31.69
CA ARG A 13 -25.49 54.50 31.80
C ARG A 13 -24.81 55.47 32.76
N MET A 14 -25.30 56.71 32.84
CA MET A 14 -24.79 57.74 33.76
C MET A 14 -25.13 57.46 35.23
N THR A 15 -25.98 56.46 35.49
CA THR A 15 -26.25 55.98 36.86
C THR A 15 -25.23 54.96 37.35
N LEU A 16 -24.40 54.41 36.45
CA LEU A 16 -23.29 53.52 36.84
C LEU A 16 -22.17 54.34 37.46
N PRO A 17 -21.47 53.84 38.49
CA PRO A 17 -20.33 54.53 39.10
C PRO A 17 -19.20 54.79 38.10
N GLU A 18 -18.41 55.85 38.32
CA GLU A 18 -17.38 56.31 37.37
C GLU A 18 -16.11 55.50 37.53
N GLU A 19 -15.86 55.11 38.76
CA GLU A 19 -14.77 54.25 39.21
C GLU A 19 -14.89 52.81 38.69
N TRP A 20 -16.04 52.43 38.13
CA TRP A 20 -16.19 51.12 37.48
C TRP A 20 -15.57 51.18 36.10
N THR A 21 -14.39 50.59 35.96
CA THR A 21 -13.65 50.53 34.71
C THR A 21 -13.70 49.13 34.09
N VAL A 22 -13.47 49.06 32.78
CA VAL A 22 -13.34 47.83 32.03
C VAL A 22 -12.23 47.98 31.00
N ARG A 23 -11.52 46.88 30.71
CA ARG A 23 -10.54 46.84 29.63
C ARG A 23 -11.25 46.69 28.30
N GLN A 24 -10.89 47.53 27.34
CA GLN A 24 -11.32 47.46 25.96
C GLN A 24 -10.10 47.30 25.06
N THR A 25 -10.14 46.31 24.18
CA THR A 25 -9.15 46.14 23.11
C THR A 25 -9.60 46.95 21.89
N GLY A 26 -8.74 47.85 21.41
CA GLY A 26 -8.93 48.60 20.17
C GLY A 26 -8.79 47.75 18.92
N GLU A 27 -9.18 48.28 17.76
CA GLU A 27 -9.02 47.59 16.45
C GLU A 27 -7.56 47.30 16.08
N ASP A 28 -6.62 48.01 16.71
CA ASP A 28 -5.17 47.87 16.62
C ASP A 28 -4.58 46.85 17.61
N GLY A 29 -5.42 46.20 18.44
CA GLY A 29 -5.00 45.24 19.46
C GLY A 29 -4.54 45.88 20.77
N THR A 30 -4.60 47.21 20.91
CA THR A 30 -4.15 47.92 22.12
C THR A 30 -5.20 47.82 23.22
N GLU A 31 -4.81 47.37 24.43
CA GLU A 31 -5.71 47.36 25.59
C GLU A 31 -5.73 48.73 26.28
N THR A 32 -6.92 49.30 26.44
CA THR A 32 -7.14 50.55 27.17
C THR A 32 -8.19 50.36 28.26
N GLU A 33 -8.02 51.05 29.38
CA GLU A 33 -8.98 51.03 30.48
C GLU A 33 -9.92 52.22 30.36
N ILE A 34 -11.23 51.95 30.23
CA ILE A 34 -12.26 52.96 30.08
C ILE A 34 -13.33 52.82 31.16
N PRO A 35 -14.02 53.89 31.56
CA PRO A 35 -15.19 53.78 32.42
C PRO A 35 -16.26 52.89 31.77
N LEU A 36 -16.82 51.96 32.52
CA LEU A 36 -17.82 51.00 32.05
C LEU A 36 -19.04 51.70 31.43
N ARG A 37 -19.43 52.86 31.99
CA ARG A 37 -20.53 53.70 31.49
C ARG A 37 -20.33 54.20 30.05
N ASP A 38 -19.09 54.27 29.59
CA ASP A 38 -18.70 54.75 28.27
C ASP A 38 -18.46 53.59 27.27
N HIS A 39 -18.51 52.34 27.74
CA HIS A 39 -18.26 51.19 26.90
C HIS A 39 -19.33 51.06 25.79
N PRO A 40 -18.94 50.93 24.51
CA PRO A 40 -19.87 50.94 23.37
C PRO A 40 -20.91 49.81 23.44
N ALA A 41 -20.56 48.67 24.05
CA ALA A 41 -21.49 47.56 24.24
C ALA A 41 -22.68 47.90 25.17
N LEU A 42 -22.63 48.97 25.96
CA LEU A 42 -23.79 49.42 26.75
C LEU A 42 -24.68 50.39 25.99
N ALA A 43 -24.15 51.07 24.96
CA ALA A 43 -24.91 52.05 24.16
C ALA A 43 -26.07 51.42 23.38
N LYS A 44 -26.03 50.11 23.13
CA LYS A 44 -27.07 49.34 22.43
C LYS A 44 -28.32 49.02 23.26
N TYR A 45 -28.33 49.33 24.56
CA TYR A 45 -29.46 49.03 25.44
C TYR A 45 -30.13 50.33 25.91
N ALA A 46 -31.45 50.43 25.74
CA ALA A 46 -32.20 51.63 26.09
C ALA A 46 -32.39 51.77 27.59
N THR A 47 -32.40 50.65 28.32
CA THR A 47 -32.60 50.63 29.78
C THR A 47 -31.63 49.68 30.50
N LYS A 48 -31.48 49.88 31.81
CA LYS A 48 -30.71 48.98 32.69
C LYS A 48 -31.27 47.55 32.67
N ASP A 49 -32.60 47.43 32.69
CA ASP A 49 -33.27 46.13 32.70
C ASP A 49 -33.03 45.35 31.41
N GLU A 50 -33.02 46.01 30.26
CA GLU A 50 -32.64 45.40 28.96
C GLU A 50 -31.20 44.92 28.97
N ALA A 51 -30.26 45.73 29.47
CA ALA A 51 -28.85 45.35 29.55
C ALA A 51 -28.64 44.12 30.45
N VAL A 52 -29.32 44.06 31.60
CA VAL A 52 -29.24 42.90 32.51
C VAL A 52 -29.88 41.66 31.90
N LYS A 53 -31.04 41.79 31.23
CA LYS A 53 -31.67 40.68 30.50
C LYS A 53 -30.76 40.16 29.37
N ALA A 54 -30.12 41.06 28.64
CA ALA A 54 -29.18 40.70 27.59
C ALA A 54 -27.93 39.99 28.15
N LEU A 55 -27.42 40.42 29.31
CA LEU A 55 -26.33 39.72 30.01
C LEU A 55 -26.72 38.29 30.39
N VAL A 56 -27.90 38.10 30.99
CA VAL A 56 -28.40 36.76 31.35
C VAL A 56 -28.58 35.88 30.11
N HIS A 57 -29.07 36.45 29.00
CA HIS A 57 -29.18 35.74 27.73
C HIS A 57 -27.79 35.36 27.17
N ALA A 58 -26.85 36.31 27.16
CA ALA A 58 -25.48 36.06 26.72
C ALA A 58 -24.76 35.00 27.57
N GLN A 59 -24.94 35.02 28.90
CA GLN A 59 -24.42 33.99 29.79
C GLN A 59 -25.02 32.61 29.51
N ARG A 60 -26.30 32.52 29.15
CA ARG A 60 -26.93 31.27 28.71
C ARG A 60 -26.37 30.77 27.38
N MET A 61 -25.92 31.67 26.51
CA MET A 61 -25.24 31.32 25.25
C MET A 61 -23.77 30.92 25.48
N LEU A 62 -23.09 31.48 26.49
CA LEU A 62 -21.67 31.23 26.80
C LEU A 62 -21.34 29.79 27.26
N GLY A 63 -22.29 28.86 27.24
CA GLY A 63 -22.07 27.43 27.47
C GLY A 63 -22.70 26.52 26.41
N LYS A 64 -23.26 27.10 25.34
CA LYS A 64 -23.84 26.37 24.21
C LYS A 64 -23.14 26.84 22.95
N THR A 65 -22.58 25.93 22.17
CA THR A 65 -22.11 26.23 20.83
C THR A 65 -23.31 26.75 20.02
N PRO A 66 -23.36 28.02 19.60
CA PRO A 66 -24.48 28.52 18.82
C PRO A 66 -24.62 27.71 17.53
N GLU A 67 -25.85 27.56 17.02
CA GLU A 67 -26.06 26.87 15.73
C GLU A 67 -25.16 27.49 14.64
N GLY A 68 -24.40 26.64 13.94
CA GLY A 68 -23.42 27.06 12.93
C GLY A 68 -22.01 27.34 13.45
N TYR A 69 -21.74 27.21 14.75
CA TYR A 69 -20.41 27.37 15.34
C TYR A 69 -19.87 26.05 15.87
N VAL A 70 -18.56 25.85 15.75
CA VAL A 70 -17.83 24.71 16.30
C VAL A 70 -16.80 25.22 17.31
N ARG A 71 -16.74 24.62 18.50
CA ARG A 71 -15.69 24.91 19.48
C ARG A 71 -14.36 24.37 18.96
N LEU A 72 -13.38 25.24 18.74
CA LEU A 72 -12.02 24.82 18.42
C LEU A 72 -11.34 24.33 19.71
N PRO A 73 -10.87 23.07 19.77
CA PRO A 73 -10.12 22.59 20.92
C PRO A 73 -8.76 23.29 21.02
N GLY A 74 -8.33 23.60 22.24
CA GLY A 74 -7.01 24.14 22.56
C GLY A 74 -6.03 23.06 23.03
N ASP A 75 -4.77 23.44 23.20
CA ASP A 75 -3.66 22.49 23.47
C ASP A 75 -3.78 21.70 24.78
N GLN A 76 -4.65 22.12 25.70
CA GLN A 76 -4.87 21.48 27.02
C GLN A 76 -6.18 20.68 27.08
N ASP A 77 -6.95 20.65 26.00
CA ASP A 77 -8.24 19.96 25.97
C ASP A 77 -8.06 18.44 25.87
N SER A 78 -9.10 17.71 26.27
CA SER A 78 -9.04 16.25 26.30
C SER A 78 -9.22 15.62 24.90
N PRO A 79 -8.86 14.34 24.73
CA PRO A 79 -9.16 13.60 23.50
C PRO A 79 -10.66 13.59 23.14
N GLU A 80 -11.55 13.64 24.13
CA GLU A 80 -13.00 13.74 23.92
C GLU A 80 -13.42 15.08 23.29
N ASP A 81 -12.82 16.19 23.72
CA ASP A 81 -13.08 17.51 23.13
C ASP A 81 -12.64 17.56 21.67
N GLN A 82 -11.50 16.92 21.36
CA GLN A 82 -11.00 16.81 19.99
C GLN A 82 -11.86 15.87 19.14
N ALA A 83 -12.36 14.78 19.71
CA ALA A 83 -13.32 13.91 19.05
C ALA A 83 -14.65 14.62 18.75
N ALA A 84 -15.14 15.45 19.67
CA ALA A 84 -16.34 16.27 19.46
C ALA A 84 -16.15 17.29 18.33
N PHE A 85 -14.97 17.91 18.26
CA PHE A 85 -14.60 18.79 17.14
C PHE A 85 -14.63 18.05 15.80
N TYR A 86 -13.96 16.90 15.70
CA TYR A 86 -13.97 16.12 14.46
C TYR A 86 -15.36 15.61 14.07
N ALA A 87 -16.17 15.19 15.05
CA ALA A 87 -17.56 14.81 14.81
C ALA A 87 -18.38 15.99 14.26
N ALA A 88 -18.19 17.20 14.81
CA ALA A 88 -18.85 18.41 14.31
C ALA A 88 -18.43 18.77 12.86
N LEU A 89 -17.21 18.41 12.45
CA LEU A 89 -16.75 18.57 11.07
C LEU A 89 -17.26 17.48 10.12
N GLY A 90 -17.86 16.41 10.64
CA GLY A 90 -18.40 15.30 9.85
C GLY A 90 -17.43 14.12 9.70
N ARG A 91 -16.46 13.94 10.60
CA ARG A 91 -15.75 12.66 10.73
C ARG A 91 -16.76 11.55 11.09
N PRO A 92 -16.67 10.34 10.53
CA PRO A 92 -17.48 9.20 10.95
C PRO A 92 -17.28 8.82 12.43
N GLU A 93 -18.20 8.05 12.98
CA GLU A 93 -18.11 7.52 14.35
C GLU A 93 -17.02 6.44 14.51
N LYS A 94 -16.67 5.77 13.41
CA LYS A 94 -15.67 4.70 13.37
C LYS A 94 -14.94 4.65 12.02
N PRO A 95 -13.72 4.07 11.95
CA PRO A 95 -12.96 3.92 10.70
C PRO A 95 -13.75 3.30 9.54
N ASP A 96 -14.57 2.28 9.81
CA ASP A 96 -15.38 1.62 8.78
C ASP A 96 -16.44 2.52 8.11
N GLY A 97 -16.68 3.72 8.66
CA GLY A 97 -17.61 4.70 8.10
C GLY A 97 -17.09 5.38 6.83
N TYR A 98 -15.84 5.16 6.43
CA TYR A 98 -15.30 5.66 5.17
C TYR A 98 -15.66 4.71 4.01
N GLY A 99 -16.71 5.10 3.27
CA GLY A 99 -17.00 4.54 1.96
C GLY A 99 -15.99 5.04 0.94
N LEU A 100 -15.22 4.11 0.36
CA LEU A 100 -14.32 4.40 -0.76
C LEU A 100 -15.00 3.98 -2.06
N PRO A 101 -14.87 4.75 -3.15
CA PRO A 101 -15.45 4.39 -4.42
C PRO A 101 -14.79 3.14 -4.99
N ASP A 102 -15.58 2.31 -5.66
CA ASP A 102 -15.05 1.26 -6.52
C ASP A 102 -14.29 1.91 -7.68
N MET A 103 -13.12 1.36 -8.00
CA MET A 103 -12.26 1.86 -9.06
C MET A 103 -11.96 0.74 -10.03
N ASP A 104 -11.90 1.06 -11.32
CA ASP A 104 -11.48 0.12 -12.35
C ASP A 104 -9.98 -0.16 -12.19
N LEU A 105 -9.66 -1.35 -11.70
CA LEU A 105 -8.28 -1.81 -11.55
C LEU A 105 -7.84 -2.57 -12.82
N PRO A 106 -6.58 -2.41 -13.26
CA PRO A 106 -6.02 -3.22 -14.33
C PRO A 106 -6.01 -4.71 -13.98
N ASP A 107 -6.05 -5.58 -15.01
CA ASP A 107 -5.97 -7.03 -14.83
C ASP A 107 -4.74 -7.43 -14.00
N GLY A 108 -4.94 -8.28 -13.00
CA GLY A 108 -3.89 -8.75 -12.10
C GLY A 108 -3.47 -7.74 -11.02
N PHE A 109 -4.12 -6.58 -10.94
CA PHE A 109 -3.94 -5.65 -9.83
C PHE A 109 -5.05 -5.83 -8.80
N GLU A 110 -4.68 -6.17 -7.57
CA GLU A 110 -5.60 -6.27 -6.44
C GLU A 110 -5.25 -5.21 -5.39
N LEU A 111 -6.27 -4.49 -4.92
CA LEU A 111 -6.13 -3.63 -3.77
C LEU A 111 -5.95 -4.50 -2.53
N ARG A 112 -4.89 -4.21 -1.76
CA ARG A 112 -4.67 -4.95 -0.53
C ARG A 112 -5.56 -4.41 0.58
N GLU A 113 -6.42 -5.27 1.12
CA GLU A 113 -7.37 -4.94 2.18
C GLU A 113 -6.70 -4.40 3.45
N ASP A 114 -5.48 -4.84 3.77
CA ASP A 114 -4.68 -4.32 4.90
C ASP A 114 -4.37 -2.82 4.73
N LEU A 115 -4.02 -2.40 3.52
CA LEU A 115 -3.73 -1.00 3.20
C LEU A 115 -5.01 -0.14 3.22
N ILE A 116 -6.11 -0.69 2.73
CA ILE A 116 -7.42 -0.01 2.78
C ILE A 116 -7.88 0.15 4.23
N GLY A 117 -7.73 -0.88 5.07
CA GLY A 117 -7.96 -0.79 6.51
C GLY A 117 -7.10 0.29 7.16
N GLY A 118 -5.80 0.30 6.90
CA GLY A 118 -4.87 1.31 7.42
C GLY A 118 -5.22 2.74 6.97
N LEU A 119 -5.69 2.94 5.74
CA LEU A 119 -6.17 4.24 5.27
C LEU A 119 -7.38 4.72 6.10
N ARG A 120 -8.35 3.82 6.36
CA ARG A 120 -9.55 4.14 7.15
C ARG A 120 -9.18 4.50 8.59
N GLU A 121 -8.32 3.70 9.22
CA GLU A 121 -7.84 3.93 10.59
C GLU A 121 -7.11 5.27 10.68
N LYS A 122 -6.16 5.53 9.78
CA LYS A 122 -5.39 6.76 9.80
C LYS A 122 -6.26 7.99 9.52
N SER A 123 -7.22 7.87 8.63
CA SER A 123 -8.18 8.95 8.34
C SER A 123 -9.03 9.30 9.56
N PHE A 124 -9.46 8.29 10.32
CA PHE A 124 -10.24 8.48 11.54
C PHE A 124 -9.41 9.18 12.64
N GLU A 125 -8.17 8.73 12.84
CA GLU A 125 -7.22 9.33 13.78
C GLU A 125 -6.99 10.82 13.45
N LEU A 126 -6.84 11.14 12.16
CA LEU A 126 -6.55 12.49 11.67
C LEU A 126 -7.78 13.42 11.59
N GLY A 127 -8.99 12.94 11.93
CA GLY A 127 -10.15 13.82 11.91
C GLY A 127 -10.78 14.02 10.54
N LEU A 128 -10.41 13.22 9.53
CA LEU A 128 -10.79 13.50 8.14
C LEU A 128 -12.29 13.24 7.89
N THR A 129 -12.89 14.07 7.04
CA THR A 129 -14.26 13.86 6.55
C THR A 129 -14.28 12.82 5.43
N PRO A 130 -15.39 12.10 5.20
CA PRO A 130 -15.50 11.14 4.11
C PRO A 130 -15.17 11.73 2.74
N ARG A 131 -15.61 12.97 2.49
CA ARG A 131 -15.31 13.67 1.23
C ARG A 131 -13.82 13.90 1.03
N GLN A 132 -13.07 14.23 2.08
CA GLN A 132 -11.62 14.39 1.99
C GLN A 132 -10.93 13.06 1.70
N VAL A 133 -11.34 11.98 2.37
CA VAL A 133 -10.77 10.65 2.17
C VAL A 133 -11.04 10.15 0.75
N VAL A 134 -12.28 10.30 0.25
CA VAL A 134 -12.64 9.95 -1.13
C VAL A 134 -11.78 10.74 -2.13
N GLY A 135 -11.67 12.07 -1.97
CA GLY A 135 -10.87 12.88 -2.88
C GLY A 135 -9.37 12.54 -2.87
N LEU A 136 -8.83 12.21 -1.69
CA LEU A 136 -7.44 11.73 -1.57
C LEU A 136 -7.26 10.38 -2.25
N TYR A 137 -8.22 9.47 -2.07
CA TYR A 137 -8.19 8.13 -2.66
C TYR A 137 -8.27 8.17 -4.18
N GLU A 138 -9.22 8.93 -4.73
CA GLU A 138 -9.39 9.15 -6.18
C GLU A 138 -8.18 9.81 -6.83
N TRP A 139 -7.46 10.68 -6.11
CA TRP A 139 -6.23 11.29 -6.60
C TRP A 139 -5.02 10.37 -6.52
N PHE A 140 -4.87 9.64 -5.41
CA PHE A 140 -3.68 8.85 -5.13
C PHE A 140 -3.65 7.52 -5.90
N LEU A 141 -4.79 6.82 -6.01
CA LEU A 141 -4.83 5.51 -6.62
C LEU A 141 -4.37 5.52 -8.09
N PRO A 142 -4.80 6.47 -8.96
CA PRO A 142 -4.29 6.55 -10.33
C PRO A 142 -2.79 6.76 -10.42
N LEU A 143 -2.17 7.51 -9.50
CA LEU A 143 -0.72 7.72 -9.48
C LEU A 143 0.03 6.41 -9.17
N VAL A 144 -0.52 5.59 -8.28
CA VAL A 144 0.02 4.26 -7.97
C VAL A 144 -0.11 3.34 -9.18
N LEU A 145 -1.27 3.33 -9.83
CA LEU A 145 -1.52 2.52 -11.03
C LEU A 145 -0.61 2.92 -12.19
N ASP A 146 -0.44 4.22 -12.43
CA ASP A 146 0.45 4.75 -13.46
C ASP A 146 1.90 4.34 -13.20
N THR A 147 2.38 4.48 -11.96
CA THR A 147 3.72 4.04 -11.55
C THR A 147 3.91 2.55 -11.78
N HIS A 148 2.92 1.72 -11.45
CA HIS A 148 2.98 0.27 -11.68
C HIS A 148 3.01 -0.07 -13.18
N HIS A 149 2.18 0.59 -13.99
CA HIS A 149 2.20 0.44 -15.45
C HIS A 149 3.56 0.83 -16.04
N ASP A 150 4.13 1.93 -15.58
CA ASP A 150 5.43 2.41 -16.01
C ASP A 150 6.56 1.43 -15.68
N MET A 151 6.52 0.86 -14.47
CA MET A 151 7.51 -0.14 -14.03
C MET A 151 7.41 -1.44 -14.82
N THR A 152 6.19 -1.95 -15.03
CA THR A 152 5.96 -3.17 -15.83
C THR A 152 6.34 -2.97 -17.30
N ALA A 153 5.99 -1.83 -17.90
CA ALA A 153 6.39 -1.48 -19.26
C ALA A 153 7.91 -1.34 -19.41
N LYS A 154 8.59 -0.70 -18.44
CA LYS A 154 10.06 -0.60 -18.41
C LYS A 154 10.72 -1.98 -18.29
N ALA A 155 10.21 -2.85 -17.43
CA ALA A 155 10.71 -4.21 -17.27
C ALA A 155 10.54 -5.04 -18.56
N ALA A 156 9.38 -4.95 -19.21
CA ALA A 156 9.11 -5.63 -20.48
C ALA A 156 10.06 -5.17 -21.60
N ARG A 157 10.22 -3.84 -21.77
CA ARG A 157 11.14 -3.25 -22.76
C ARG A 157 12.59 -3.66 -22.51
N LEU A 158 12.99 -3.68 -21.24
CA LEU A 158 14.33 -4.12 -20.86
C LEU A 158 14.55 -5.59 -21.23
N ARG A 159 13.61 -6.47 -20.88
CA ARG A 159 13.67 -7.90 -21.23
C ARG A 159 13.78 -8.11 -22.74
N GLU A 160 12.99 -7.38 -23.52
CA GLU A 160 13.04 -7.46 -24.98
C GLU A 160 14.42 -7.01 -25.52
N THR A 161 14.95 -5.90 -25.00
CA THR A 161 16.28 -5.39 -25.37
C THR A 161 17.40 -6.39 -25.05
N GLU A 162 17.35 -7.01 -23.87
CA GLU A 162 18.33 -8.02 -23.45
C GLU A 162 18.23 -9.29 -24.31
N LEU A 163 17.00 -9.72 -24.65
CA LEU A 163 16.78 -10.87 -25.53
C LEU A 163 17.29 -10.60 -26.96
N ASP A 164 17.08 -9.41 -27.50
CA ASP A 164 17.59 -9.03 -28.81
C ASP A 164 19.12 -8.95 -28.83
N SER A 165 19.73 -8.48 -27.74
CA SER A 165 21.18 -8.54 -27.54
C SER A 165 21.69 -9.99 -27.65
N LEU A 166 21.05 -10.93 -26.93
CA LEU A 166 21.41 -12.36 -27.03
C LEU A 166 21.22 -12.91 -28.45
N ARG A 167 20.10 -12.59 -29.11
CA ARG A 167 19.84 -13.02 -30.50
C ARG A 167 20.91 -12.52 -31.47
N SER A 168 21.37 -11.28 -31.31
CA SER A 168 22.40 -10.67 -32.16
C SER A 168 23.75 -11.40 -32.05
N VAL A 169 24.11 -11.84 -30.83
CA VAL A 169 25.38 -12.53 -30.55
C VAL A 169 25.32 -14.00 -30.93
N HIS A 170 24.19 -14.67 -30.69
CA HIS A 170 24.06 -16.13 -30.79
C HIS A 170 23.35 -16.62 -32.08
N ARG A 171 23.02 -15.72 -33.01
CA ARG A 171 22.65 -15.98 -34.43
C ARG A 171 21.72 -17.19 -34.69
N GLY A 172 20.74 -17.42 -33.81
CA GLY A 172 19.73 -18.48 -33.96
C GLY A 172 19.78 -19.59 -32.91
N ASP A 173 20.87 -19.73 -32.17
CA ASP A 173 21.02 -20.72 -31.09
C ASP A 173 20.54 -20.21 -29.71
N THR A 174 19.93 -19.02 -29.69
CA THR A 174 19.40 -18.39 -28.47
C THR A 174 18.50 -19.32 -27.65
N PRO A 175 17.58 -20.11 -28.24
CA PRO A 175 16.76 -21.05 -27.47
C PRO A 175 17.57 -22.08 -26.69
N SER A 176 18.59 -22.68 -27.32
CA SER A 176 19.49 -23.66 -26.69
C SER A 176 20.33 -23.03 -25.57
N LEU A 177 20.79 -21.80 -25.81
CA LEU A 177 21.51 -21.01 -24.81
C LEU A 177 20.65 -20.71 -23.57
N LEU A 178 19.39 -20.34 -23.77
CA LEU A 178 18.45 -20.08 -22.67
C LEU A 178 18.17 -21.35 -21.86
N ASP A 179 17.93 -22.48 -22.52
CA ASP A 179 17.74 -23.79 -21.87
C ASP A 179 18.98 -24.21 -21.07
N SER A 180 20.17 -24.08 -21.67
CA SER A 180 21.44 -24.39 -21.00
C SER A 180 21.68 -23.51 -19.78
N ALA A 181 21.39 -22.21 -19.89
CA ALA A 181 21.50 -21.27 -18.78
C ALA A 181 20.54 -21.60 -17.63
N LEU A 182 19.28 -21.90 -17.95
CA LEU A 182 18.26 -22.26 -16.96
C LEU A 182 18.68 -23.52 -16.18
N ARG A 183 19.05 -24.59 -16.90
CA ARG A 183 19.48 -25.85 -16.29
C ARG A 183 20.74 -25.68 -15.45
N ALA A 184 21.68 -24.85 -15.90
CA ALA A 184 22.88 -24.56 -15.13
C ALA A 184 22.56 -23.77 -13.85
N ALA A 185 21.68 -22.76 -13.92
CA ALA A 185 21.25 -22.00 -12.75
C ALA A 185 20.54 -22.91 -11.74
N GLU A 186 19.64 -23.80 -12.21
CA GLU A 186 18.97 -24.78 -11.37
C GLU A 186 19.96 -25.77 -10.74
N ALA A 187 20.90 -26.30 -11.51
CA ALA A 187 21.89 -27.25 -11.00
C ALA A 187 22.85 -26.62 -9.98
N VAL A 188 23.15 -25.32 -10.08
CA VAL A 188 24.05 -24.60 -9.17
C VAL A 188 23.35 -24.14 -7.90
N GLY A 189 22.15 -23.58 -8.00
CA GLY A 189 21.49 -22.90 -6.88
C GLY A 189 20.06 -23.36 -6.60
N GLY A 190 19.57 -24.36 -7.32
CA GLY A 190 18.22 -24.89 -7.16
C GLY A 190 17.12 -23.87 -7.43
N ARG A 191 15.91 -24.21 -6.98
CA ARG A 191 14.72 -23.38 -7.15
C ARG A 191 14.79 -22.05 -6.40
N GLU A 192 15.54 -21.98 -5.30
CA GLU A 192 15.72 -20.73 -4.53
C GLU A 192 16.48 -19.67 -5.35
N LEU A 193 17.54 -20.07 -6.05
CA LEU A 193 18.27 -19.16 -6.93
C LEU A 193 17.40 -18.74 -8.12
N LEU A 194 16.65 -19.67 -8.73
CA LEU A 194 15.74 -19.32 -9.83
C LEU A 194 14.69 -18.31 -9.39
N ALA A 195 14.04 -18.54 -8.25
CA ALA A 195 13.07 -17.59 -7.69
C ALA A 195 13.70 -16.22 -7.43
N ALA A 196 14.90 -16.16 -6.84
CA ALA A 196 15.59 -14.89 -6.61
C ALA A 196 15.95 -14.16 -7.93
N LEU A 197 16.35 -14.90 -8.97
CA LEU A 197 16.66 -14.33 -10.29
C LEU A 197 15.40 -13.78 -10.97
N ASP A 198 14.26 -14.45 -10.82
CA ASP A 198 12.97 -14.01 -11.34
C ASP A 198 12.45 -12.79 -10.57
N ASP A 199 12.44 -12.83 -9.24
CA ASP A 199 11.95 -11.74 -8.37
C ASP A 199 12.75 -10.45 -8.56
N THR A 200 14.06 -10.55 -8.74
CA THR A 200 14.92 -9.39 -9.01
C THR A 200 14.95 -8.98 -10.48
N GLY A 201 14.40 -9.80 -11.38
CA GLY A 201 14.52 -9.66 -12.82
C GLY A 201 15.94 -9.89 -13.36
N ALA A 202 16.90 -10.31 -12.53
CA ALA A 202 18.27 -10.61 -12.95
C ALA A 202 18.34 -11.78 -13.95
N GLY A 203 17.39 -12.71 -13.88
CA GLY A 203 17.25 -13.82 -14.84
C GLY A 203 16.96 -13.37 -16.27
N ASN A 204 16.48 -12.14 -16.47
CA ASN A 204 16.23 -11.57 -17.80
C ASN A 204 17.45 -10.83 -18.39
N ARG A 205 18.58 -10.76 -17.67
CA ARG A 205 19.78 -10.02 -18.11
C ARG A 205 20.66 -10.88 -19.00
N ALA A 206 21.05 -10.37 -20.17
CA ALA A 206 21.88 -11.09 -21.12
C ALA A 206 23.22 -11.52 -20.52
N ALA A 207 23.81 -10.69 -19.66
CA ALA A 207 25.06 -11.01 -18.97
C ALA A 207 24.92 -12.20 -18.00
N VAL A 208 23.82 -12.26 -17.25
CA VAL A 208 23.54 -13.35 -16.29
C VAL A 208 23.26 -14.64 -17.04
N ILE A 209 22.37 -14.59 -18.04
CA ILE A 209 22.06 -15.73 -18.92
C ILE A 209 23.34 -16.26 -19.57
N SER A 210 24.16 -15.37 -20.13
CA SER A 210 25.44 -15.75 -20.76
C SER A 210 26.41 -16.39 -19.77
N ALA A 211 26.45 -15.92 -18.52
CA ALA A 211 27.31 -16.50 -17.49
C ALA A 211 26.90 -17.94 -17.17
N PHE A 212 25.61 -18.18 -16.95
CA PHE A 212 25.09 -19.53 -16.69
C PHE A 212 25.26 -20.46 -17.89
N ALA A 213 24.99 -19.97 -19.11
CA ALA A 213 25.21 -20.75 -20.33
C ALA A 213 26.67 -21.19 -20.50
N ARG A 214 27.65 -20.33 -20.15
CA ARG A 214 29.08 -20.67 -20.25
C ARG A 214 29.52 -21.75 -19.26
N ILE A 215 28.92 -21.81 -18.08
CA ILE A 215 29.26 -22.82 -17.07
C ILE A 215 28.42 -24.10 -17.21
N ALA A 216 27.36 -24.08 -18.03
CA ALA A 216 26.46 -25.21 -18.23
C ALA A 216 27.20 -26.51 -18.59
N PRO A 217 28.16 -26.54 -19.53
CA PRO A 217 28.89 -27.78 -19.83
C PRO A 217 29.62 -28.33 -18.60
N LEU A 218 30.26 -27.47 -17.80
CA LEU A 218 31.04 -27.89 -16.63
C LEU A 218 30.16 -28.50 -15.52
N VAL A 219 29.00 -27.87 -15.29
CA VAL A 219 28.08 -28.27 -14.21
C VAL A 219 27.25 -29.49 -14.63
N LEU A 220 26.69 -29.47 -15.84
CA LEU A 220 25.79 -30.52 -16.32
C LEU A 220 26.56 -31.80 -16.65
N GLU A 221 27.77 -31.72 -17.23
CA GLU A 221 28.61 -32.91 -17.46
C GLU A 221 29.11 -33.54 -16.15
N SER A 222 29.38 -32.72 -15.11
CA SER A 222 29.80 -33.22 -13.80
C SER A 222 28.65 -33.88 -13.03
N GLY A 223 27.42 -33.36 -13.13
CA GLY A 223 26.22 -33.99 -12.56
C GLY A 223 25.89 -35.33 -13.24
N LEU A 224 26.09 -35.42 -14.56
CA LEU A 224 26.00 -36.68 -15.32
C LEU A 224 27.05 -37.70 -14.88
N ARG A 225 28.27 -37.27 -14.53
CA ARG A 225 29.33 -38.17 -14.01
C ARG A 225 29.16 -38.55 -12.53
N GLY A 226 28.49 -37.71 -11.73
CA GLY A 226 28.20 -37.97 -10.31
C GLY A 226 27.11 -39.01 -10.10
N SER A 227 26.11 -39.05 -10.98
CA SER A 227 25.03 -40.07 -10.96
C SER A 227 25.42 -41.37 -11.68
N ALA A 228 26.33 -41.32 -12.65
CA ALA A 228 26.80 -42.47 -13.41
C ALA A 228 27.84 -43.36 -12.69
N ARG A 229 28.41 -42.94 -11.55
CA ARG A 229 29.49 -43.69 -10.88
C ARG A 229 29.04 -45.00 -10.20
N GLY A 230 27.76 -45.36 -10.28
CA GLY A 230 27.22 -46.64 -9.78
C GLY A 230 26.62 -47.56 -10.84
N TRP A 231 26.47 -47.11 -12.09
CA TRP A 231 25.76 -47.84 -13.13
C TRP A 231 26.55 -47.70 -14.43
N GLY A 232 27.17 -48.79 -14.87
CA GLY A 232 28.11 -48.83 -15.99
C GLY A 232 27.73 -47.92 -17.16
N GLU A 233 28.74 -47.22 -17.67
CA GLU A 233 28.70 -46.23 -18.75
C GLU A 233 27.71 -46.61 -19.86
N ASP A 234 26.97 -45.60 -20.32
CA ASP A 234 26.03 -45.60 -21.45
C ASP A 234 24.55 -45.96 -21.16
N LEU A 235 23.89 -45.19 -20.30
CA LEU A 235 22.42 -45.08 -20.32
C LEU A 235 21.99 -43.93 -21.25
N THR A 236 22.03 -44.18 -22.56
CA THR A 236 21.43 -43.31 -23.58
C THR A 236 19.95 -43.64 -23.79
N ILE A 237 19.19 -42.76 -24.45
CA ILE A 237 17.77 -42.97 -24.78
C ILE A 237 17.60 -44.23 -25.65
N GLU A 238 18.48 -44.42 -26.63
CA GLU A 238 18.50 -45.59 -27.51
C GLU A 238 18.70 -46.86 -26.70
N ARG A 239 19.65 -46.84 -25.76
CA ARG A 239 19.94 -47.99 -24.91
C ARG A 239 18.78 -48.33 -23.97
N LEU A 240 18.12 -47.32 -23.40
CA LEU A 240 16.94 -47.55 -22.57
C LEU A 240 15.77 -48.15 -23.35
N ARG A 241 15.57 -47.71 -24.60
CA ARG A 241 14.56 -48.31 -25.50
C ARG A 241 14.88 -49.75 -25.84
N GLU A 242 16.15 -50.10 -26.06
CA GLU A 242 16.59 -51.49 -26.21
C GLU A 242 16.31 -52.31 -24.96
N MET A 243 16.61 -51.75 -23.78
CA MET A 243 16.35 -52.42 -22.50
C MET A 243 14.84 -52.65 -22.26
N MET A 244 13.95 -51.75 -22.71
CA MET A 244 12.50 -52.00 -22.64
C MET A 244 12.03 -53.16 -23.52
N GLN A 245 12.81 -53.52 -24.56
CA GLN A 245 12.52 -54.67 -25.43
C GLN A 245 13.10 -55.98 -24.91
N ASP A 246 13.93 -55.95 -23.86
CA ASP A 246 14.53 -57.13 -23.22
C ASP A 246 13.44 -57.94 -22.49
N PRO A 247 13.44 -59.29 -22.59
CA PRO A 247 12.54 -60.15 -21.83
C PRO A 247 12.51 -59.84 -20.32
N ARG A 248 13.64 -59.40 -19.74
CA ARG A 248 13.74 -59.01 -18.32
C ARG A 248 12.93 -57.78 -17.95
N TYR A 249 12.51 -56.98 -18.93
CA TYR A 249 11.60 -55.85 -18.73
C TYR A 249 10.15 -56.19 -19.13
N LYS A 250 9.95 -56.81 -20.29
CA LYS A 250 8.62 -56.94 -20.92
C LYS A 250 7.86 -58.24 -20.64
N ASP A 251 8.56 -59.35 -20.37
CA ASP A 251 7.93 -60.67 -20.17
C ASP A 251 7.65 -60.89 -18.68
N PRO A 252 6.37 -61.02 -18.25
CA PRO A 252 6.02 -61.21 -16.84
C PRO A 252 6.66 -62.43 -16.18
N THR A 253 7.02 -63.46 -16.96
CA THR A 253 7.61 -64.71 -16.45
C THR A 253 9.12 -64.65 -16.30
N GLN A 254 9.78 -63.68 -16.94
CA GLN A 254 11.24 -63.48 -16.92
C GLN A 254 11.63 -62.11 -16.35
N ARG A 255 10.66 -61.38 -15.79
CA ARG A 255 10.82 -60.01 -15.32
C ARG A 255 11.76 -59.94 -14.12
N GLU A 256 12.78 -59.07 -14.21
CA GLU A 256 13.71 -58.80 -13.11
C GLU A 256 13.44 -57.41 -12.52
N ASP A 257 13.07 -57.34 -11.25
CA ASP A 257 12.74 -56.08 -10.56
C ASP A 257 13.90 -55.09 -10.55
N SER A 258 15.13 -55.57 -10.41
CA SER A 258 16.34 -54.74 -10.46
C SER A 258 16.57 -54.15 -11.85
N PHE A 259 16.27 -54.91 -12.91
CA PHE A 259 16.38 -54.46 -14.30
C PHE A 259 15.32 -53.41 -14.64
N VAL A 260 14.08 -53.63 -14.21
CA VAL A 260 12.96 -52.68 -14.37
C VAL A 260 13.24 -51.36 -13.64
N LYS A 261 13.72 -51.42 -12.39
CA LYS A 261 14.13 -50.23 -11.63
C LYS A 261 15.23 -49.46 -12.34
N LYS A 262 16.23 -50.16 -12.89
CA LYS A 262 17.32 -49.55 -13.65
C LYS A 262 16.82 -48.82 -14.89
N VAL A 263 15.88 -49.40 -15.65
CA VAL A 263 15.28 -48.76 -16.83
C VAL A 263 14.49 -47.52 -16.43
N ASN A 264 13.63 -47.64 -15.42
CA ASN A 264 12.77 -46.53 -14.97
C ASN A 264 13.61 -45.35 -14.44
N GLN A 265 14.63 -45.63 -13.61
CA GLN A 265 15.54 -44.60 -13.10
C GLN A 265 16.37 -43.95 -14.22
N GLY A 266 16.75 -44.72 -15.26
CA GLY A 266 17.42 -44.15 -16.43
C GLY A 266 16.54 -43.15 -17.17
N PHE A 267 15.24 -43.43 -17.32
CA PHE A 267 14.29 -42.48 -17.91
C PHE A 267 14.06 -41.26 -17.01
N GLU A 268 13.95 -41.45 -15.70
CA GLU A 268 13.79 -40.37 -14.73
C GLU A 268 15.02 -39.43 -14.70
N LEU A 269 16.23 -39.98 -14.86
CA LEU A 269 17.46 -39.21 -14.94
C LEU A 269 17.57 -38.38 -16.23
N LEU A 270 17.09 -38.92 -17.36
CA LEU A 270 17.13 -38.24 -18.66
C LEU A 270 15.93 -37.28 -18.87
N TYR A 271 14.83 -37.53 -18.16
CA TYR A 271 13.59 -36.75 -18.23
C TYR A 271 13.02 -36.54 -16.82
N PRO A 272 13.60 -35.64 -16.01
CA PRO A 272 13.07 -35.32 -14.69
C PRO A 272 11.77 -34.50 -14.84
N GLY A 273 10.65 -35.22 -14.87
CA GLY A 273 9.29 -34.66 -14.97
C GLY A 273 8.31 -35.65 -15.62
N ASP A 274 7.41 -36.22 -14.81
CA ASP A 274 6.22 -37.04 -15.13
C ASP A 274 6.26 -38.00 -16.35
N TYR A 275 7.42 -38.56 -16.70
CA TYR A 275 7.48 -39.64 -17.68
C TYR A 275 7.13 -40.98 -17.04
N VAL A 276 5.96 -41.53 -17.38
CA VAL A 276 5.58 -42.92 -17.06
C VAL A 276 5.94 -43.82 -18.25
N PRO A 277 6.88 -44.76 -18.13
CA PRO A 277 7.23 -45.66 -19.23
C PRO A 277 6.01 -46.44 -19.73
N GLY A 278 5.60 -46.18 -20.98
CA GLY A 278 4.45 -46.84 -21.62
C GLY A 278 3.20 -45.95 -21.83
N SER A 279 3.19 -44.70 -21.37
CA SER A 279 2.18 -43.73 -21.82
C SER A 279 2.44 -43.35 -23.28
N ARG A 280 1.47 -43.62 -24.17
CA ARG A 280 1.47 -43.03 -25.51
C ARG A 280 1.32 -41.51 -25.37
N ILE A 281 2.02 -40.80 -26.25
CA ILE A 281 1.90 -39.35 -26.49
C ILE A 281 0.43 -38.98 -26.68
#